data_AF-I4EHT6-F1
#
_entry.id   AF-I4EHT6-F1
#
_cell.length_a   1.000
_cell.length_b   1.000
_cell.length_c   1.000
_cell.angle_alpha   90.00
_cell.angle_beta   90.00
_cell.angle_gamma   90.00
#
_symmetry.space_group_name_H-M   'P 1'
#
loop_
_entity.id
_entity.type
_entity.pdbx_description
1 polymer ?
#
loop_
_entity_poly.entity_id
_entity_poly.type
_entity_poly.pdbx_seq_one_letter_code
_entity_poly.pdbx_strand_id
1 'polypeptide(L)'
;MLTLRRLPTLLRLGAALLADPRVPIRLRASVLGLLILILSPLDLPGNIPILGQFWGLTLAVTVLERFIHQWAPAEVVNANIRQLGLGHKTSMRERESRLT
;
A
#
# COMPACT_ATOMS: atom_id res chain seq x y z
N MET A 1 8.93 -6.54 10.44
CA MET A 1 8.53 -5.78 11.65
C MET A 1 8.12 -4.37 11.22
N LEU A 2 6.83 -4.09 11.22
CA LEU A 2 6.25 -2.85 10.74
C LEU A 2 6.67 -1.69 11.65
N THR A 3 7.66 -0.90 11.23
CA THR A 3 8.06 0.28 12.00
C THR A 3 6.98 1.34 11.80
N LEU A 4 6.29 1.73 12.88
CA LEU A 4 5.26 2.80 12.89
C LEU A 4 5.71 4.07 12.13
N ARG A 5 7.02 4.31 12.10
CA ARG A 5 7.69 5.41 11.39
C ARG A 5 7.60 5.33 9.85
N ARG A 6 7.39 4.15 9.27
CA ARG A 6 7.25 3.93 7.81
C ARG A 6 5.80 3.94 7.33
N LEU A 7 4.84 3.76 8.24
CA LEU A 7 3.41 3.80 7.95
C LEU A 7 2.96 5.03 7.13
N PRO A 8 3.28 6.28 7.55
CA PRO A 8 2.87 7.46 6.79
C PRO A 8 3.56 7.55 5.43
N THR A 9 4.73 6.93 5.27
CA THR A 9 5.46 6.90 4.00
C THR A 9 4.80 5.94 3.02
N LEU A 10 4.41 4.75 3.50
CA LEU A 10 3.68 3.75 2.73
C LEU A 10 2.31 4.28 2.30
N LEU A 11 1.57 4.92 3.21
CA LEU A 11 0.28 5.53 2.89
C LEU A 11 0.39 6.62 1.82
N ARG A 12 1.37 7.53 1.93
CA ARG A 12 1.61 8.58 0.93
C ARG A 12 1.98 8.00 -0.43
N LEU A 13 2.85 7.00 -0.46
CA LEU A 13 3.26 6.36 -1.71
C LEU A 13 2.11 5.57 -2.35
N GLY A 14 1.35 4.82 -1.55
CA GLY A 14 0.17 4.10 -2.01
C GLY A 14 -0.91 5.02 -2.55
N ALA A 15 -1.17 6.15 -1.87
CA ALA A 15 -2.11 7.17 -2.33
C ALA A 15 -1.66 7.83 -3.63
N ALA A 16 -0.37 8.14 -3.76
CA ALA A 16 0.20 8.70 -4.99
C ALA A 16 0.06 7.72 -6.16
N LEU A 17 0.38 6.44 -5.96
CA LEU A 17 0.18 5.38 -6.96
C LEU A 17 -1.29 5.18 -7.34
N LEU A 18 -2.20 5.28 -6.36
CA LEU A 18 -3.64 5.22 -6.60
C LEU A 18 -4.18 6.42 -7.37
N ALA A 19 -3.52 7.57 -7.30
CA ALA A 19 -3.85 8.77 -8.07
C ALA A 19 -3.19 8.79 -9.46
N ASP A 20 -2.09 8.04 -9.64
CA ASP A 20 -1.30 8.02 -10.88
C ASP A 20 -2.07 7.33 -12.03
N PRO A 21 -2.34 8.02 -13.16
CA PRO A 21 -3.05 7.45 -14.30
C PRO A 21 -2.26 6.35 -15.01
N ARG A 22 -0.96 6.22 -14.77
CA ARG A 22 -0.12 5.14 -15.34
C ARG A 22 -0.39 3.78 -14.69
N VAL A 23 -1.04 3.75 -13.53
CA VAL A 23 -1.46 2.48 -12.90
C VAL A 23 -2.74 1.99 -13.57
N PRO A 24 -2.80 0.72 -14.02
CA PRO A 24 -3.98 0.15 -14.67
C PRO A 24 -5.24 0.34 -13.82
N ILE A 25 -6.33 0.83 -14.43
CA ILE A 25 -7.57 1.15 -13.71
C ILE A 25 -8.17 -0.05 -12.98
N ARG A 26 -8.03 -1.26 -13.56
CA ARG A 26 -8.43 -2.52 -12.91
C ARG A 26 -7.68 -2.71 -11.59
N LEU A 27 -6.37 -2.48 -11.58
CA LEU A 27 -5.55 -2.66 -10.38
C LEU A 27 -5.89 -1.60 -9.32
N ARG A 28 -6.08 -0.34 -9.73
CA ARG A 28 -6.53 0.74 -8.83
C ARG A 28 -7.88 0.40 -8.19
N ALA A 29 -8.84 -0.04 -9.00
CA ALA A 29 -10.17 -0.42 -8.54
C ALA A 29 -10.13 -1.63 -7.61
N SER A 30 -9.33 -2.67 -7.91
CA SER A 30 -9.15 -3.82 -7.03
C SER A 30 -8.56 -3.44 -5.67
N VAL A 31 -7.54 -2.58 -5.64
CA VAL A 31 -6.90 -2.15 -4.38
C VAL A 31 -7.84 -1.27 -3.58
N LEU A 32 -8.55 -0.32 -4.20
CA LEU A 32 -9.55 0.49 -3.51
C LEU A 32 -10.70 -0.36 -2.98
N GLY A 33 -11.22 -1.28 -3.78
CA GLY A 33 -12.28 -2.20 -3.36
C GLY A 33 -11.83 -3.06 -2.18
N LEU A 34 -10.62 -3.61 -2.22
CA LEU A 34 -10.09 -4.41 -1.12
C LEU A 34 -9.87 -3.59 0.15
N LEU A 35 -9.36 -2.36 0.04
CA LEU A 35 -9.23 -1.46 1.19
C LEU A 35 -10.59 -1.07 1.78
N ILE A 36 -11.59 -0.80 0.94
CA ILE A 36 -12.96 -0.51 1.37
C ILE A 36 -13.58 -1.73 2.06
N LEU A 37 -13.32 -2.95 1.58
CA LEU A 37 -13.79 -4.19 2.21
C LEU A 37 -13.11 -4.41 3.57
N ILE A 38 -11.79 -4.26 3.65
CA ILE A 38 -11.01 -4.46 4.88
C ILE A 38 -11.37 -3.43 5.95
N LEU A 39 -11.58 -2.16 5.54
CA LEU A 39 -11.96 -1.07 6.42
C LEU A 39 -13.48 -0.92 6.53
N SER A 40 -14.25 -1.79 5.88
CA SER A 40 -15.70 -1.67 5.83
C SER A 40 -16.29 -1.91 7.21
N PRO A 41 -17.11 -1.00 7.74
CA PRO A 41 -17.88 -1.26 8.94
C PRO A 41 -19.05 -2.24 8.68
N LEU A 42 -19.27 -2.64 7.42
CA LEU A 42 -20.41 -3.45 6.98
C LEU A 42 -20.47 -4.83 7.66
N ASP A 43 -19.38 -5.31 8.25
CA ASP A 43 -19.29 -6.63 8.88
C ASP A 43 -19.51 -6.62 10.41
N LEU A 44 -19.97 -5.50 11.00
CA LEU A 44 -20.10 -5.37 12.47
C LEU A 44 -21.55 -5.10 12.95
N PRO A 45 -22.42 -6.13 13.02
CA PRO A 45 -23.51 -6.13 13.98
C PRO A 45 -22.98 -6.63 15.34
N GLY A 46 -22.41 -5.74 16.16
CA GLY A 46 -22.15 -6.03 17.58
C GLY A 46 -20.82 -5.55 18.16
N ASN A 47 -20.84 -4.36 18.77
CA ASN A 47 -20.32 -4.05 20.11
C ASN A 47 -18.93 -4.56 20.61
N ILE A 48 -17.94 -4.85 19.76
CA ILE A 48 -16.56 -5.18 20.21
C ILE A 48 -15.61 -4.03 19.87
N PRO A 49 -15.35 -3.10 20.79
CA PRO A 49 -14.45 -1.98 20.55
C PRO A 49 -12.99 -2.43 20.77
N ILE A 50 -12.17 -2.22 19.75
CA ILE A 50 -10.71 -1.97 19.79
C ILE A 50 -9.76 -3.16 19.51
N LEU A 51 -10.05 -4.42 19.83
CA LEU A 51 -9.09 -5.53 19.57
C LEU A 51 -9.21 -6.21 18.19
N GLY A 52 -10.38 -6.17 17.54
CA GLY A 52 -10.58 -6.70 16.18
C GLY A 52 -10.02 -5.82 15.04
N GLN A 53 -9.75 -4.55 15.31
CA GLN A 53 -9.32 -3.57 14.29
C GLN A 53 -7.85 -3.73 13.88
N PHE A 54 -6.99 -4.26 14.76
CA PHE A 54 -5.57 -4.45 14.46
C PHE A 54 -5.35 -5.42 13.29
N TRP A 55 -6.23 -6.41 13.12
CA TRP A 55 -6.14 -7.37 12.04
C TRP A 55 -6.48 -6.74 10.69
N GLY A 56 -7.56 -5.95 10.63
CA GLY A 56 -7.91 -5.15 9.44
C GLY A 56 -6.82 -4.16 9.06
N LEU A 57 -6.24 -3.45 10.03
CA LEU A 57 -5.12 -2.53 9.78
C LEU A 57 -3.87 -3.24 9.27
N THR A 58 -3.54 -4.40 9.84
CA THR A 58 -2.41 -5.22 9.38
C THR A 58 -2.62 -5.68 7.94
N LEU A 59 -3.81 -6.18 7.61
CA LEU A 59 -4.16 -6.56 6.25
C LEU A 59 -4.14 -5.38 5.28
N ALA A 60 -4.67 -4.22 5.66
CA ALA A 60 -4.64 -3.03 4.83
C ALA A 60 -3.20 -2.61 4.51
N VAL A 61 -2.31 -2.65 5.50
CA VAL A 61 -0.88 -2.38 5.29
C VAL A 61 -0.22 -3.45 4.44
N THR A 62 -0.53 -4.73 4.64
CA THR A 62 -0.02 -5.83 3.80
C THR A 62 -0.46 -5.71 2.36
N VAL A 63 -1.72 -5.33 2.11
CA VAL A 63 -2.24 -5.05 0.76
C VAL A 63 -1.49 -3.88 0.15
N LEU A 64 -1.24 -2.82 0.91
CA LEU A 64 -0.51 -1.66 0.42
C LEU A 64 0.96 -1.98 0.12
N GLU A 65 1.64 -2.71 1.00
CA GLU A 65 3.01 -3.20 0.76
C GLU A 65 3.04 -4.08 -0.49
N ARG A 66 2.14 -5.06 -0.62
CA ARG A 66 2.08 -5.94 -1.79
C ARG A 66 1.74 -5.18 -3.07
N PHE A 67 0.86 -4.18 -3.00
CA PHE A 67 0.58 -3.29 -4.12
C PHE A 67 1.84 -2.52 -4.55
N ILE A 68 2.56 -1.92 -3.61
CA ILE A 68 3.78 -1.14 -3.86
C ILE A 68 4.95 -2.03 -4.31
N HIS A 69 5.08 -3.24 -3.78
CA HIS A 69 6.25 -4.13 -3.93
C HIS A 69 6.06 -5.29 -4.89
N GLN A 70 4.83 -5.61 -5.32
CA GLN A 70 4.58 -6.75 -6.21
C GLN A 70 3.66 -6.37 -7.37
N TRP A 71 2.55 -5.67 -7.13
CA TRP A 71 1.52 -5.48 -8.17
C TRP A 71 1.69 -4.24 -9.05
N ALA A 72 2.13 -3.11 -8.48
CA ALA A 72 2.32 -1.88 -9.24
C ALA A 72 3.57 -1.97 -10.15
N PRO A 73 3.54 -1.37 -11.36
CA PRO A 73 4.70 -1.34 -12.26
C PRO A 73 5.90 -0.67 -11.60
N ALA A 74 7.07 -1.32 -11.67
CA ALA A 74 8.28 -0.85 -10.98
C ALA A 74 8.72 0.56 -11.42
N GLU A 75 8.55 0.90 -12.69
CA GLU A 75 8.88 2.23 -13.23
C GLU A 75 8.03 3.34 -12.60
N VAL A 76 6.73 3.08 -12.42
CA VAL A 76 5.78 4.03 -11.83
C VAL A 76 6.07 4.19 -10.32
N VAL A 77 6.38 3.10 -9.63
CA VAL A 77 6.78 3.13 -8.21
C VAL A 77 8.07 3.95 -8.03
N ASN A 78 9.09 3.67 -8.84
CA ASN A 78 10.36 4.38 -8.77
C ASN A 78 10.21 5.88 -9.12
N ALA A 79 9.37 6.22 -10.10
CA ALA A 79 9.06 7.60 -10.45
C ALA A 79 8.39 8.35 -9.28
N ASN A 80 7.40 7.73 -8.63
CA ASN A 80 6.73 8.32 -7.46
C ASN A 80 7.67 8.41 -6.24
N ILE A 81 8.57 7.45 -6.03
CA ILE A 81 9.60 7.51 -4.97
C ILE A 81 10.54 8.71 -5.20
N ARG A 82 10.94 8.98 -6.45
CA ARG A 82 11.76 10.15 -6.80
C ARG A 82 10.99 11.45 -6.56
N GLN A 83 9.75 11.51 -7.01
CA GLN A 83 8.92 12.71 -6.90
C GLN A 83 8.60 13.08 -5.44
N LEU A 84 8.42 12.07 -4.58
CA LEU A 84 8.17 12.25 -3.15
C LEU A 84 9.46 12.41 -2.31
N GLY A 85 10.65 12.37 -2.91
CA GLY A 85 11.93 12.46 -2.20
C GLY A 85 12.19 11.29 -1.23
N LEU A 86 11.56 10.14 -1.46
CA LEU A 86 11.57 8.99 -0.54
C LEU A 86 12.74 8.04 -0.78
N GLY A 87 13.62 8.30 -1.75
CA GLY A 87 14.74 7.42 -2.10
C GLY A 87 15.73 7.12 -0.96
N HIS A 88 15.78 7.98 0.07
CA HIS A 88 16.60 7.75 1.26
C HIS A 88 15.96 6.82 2.29
N LYS A 89 14.63 6.61 2.20
CA LYS A 89 13.86 5.76 3.12
C LYS A 89 13.47 4.45 2.46
N THR A 90 13.14 4.44 1.16
CA THR A 90 12.64 3.27 0.44
C THR A 90 13.57 2.96 -0.72
N SER A 91 14.12 1.73 -0.74
CA SER A 91 14.98 1.28 -1.83
C SER A 91 14.19 1.22 -3.14
N MET A 92 14.78 1.69 -4.23
CA MET A 92 14.24 1.49 -5.58
C MET A 92 14.12 -0.01 -5.85
N ARG A 93 13.04 -0.43 -6.52
CA ARG A 93 12.76 -1.86 -6.79
C ARG A 93 13.75 -2.52 -7.77
N GLU A 94 14.67 -1.75 -8.35
CA GLU A 94 15.63 -2.24 -9.34
C GLU A 94 16.67 -3.23 -8.77
N ARG A 95 16.86 -3.28 -7.45
CA ARG A 95 17.84 -4.19 -6.81
C ARG A 95 17.43 -5.66 -6.67
N GLU A 96 16.16 -6.03 -6.80
CA GLU A 96 15.73 -7.44 -6.66
C GLU A 96 15.92 -8.27 -7.93
N SER A 97 16.05 -7.63 -9.10
CA SER A 97 16.22 -8.34 -10.39
C SER A 97 17.64 -8.89 -10.62
N ARG A 98 18.60 -8.59 -9.75
CA ARG A 98 20.03 -8.90 -9.95
C ARG A 98 20.58 -9.99 -9.01
N LEU A 99 19.71 -10.66 -8.25
CA LEU A 99 20.08 -11.67 -7.24
C LEU A 99 19.33 -13.01 -7.41
N THR A 100 18.78 -13.30 -8.59
CA THR A 100 18.27 -14.65 -8.93
C THR A 100 18.99 -15.17 -10.15
#